data_AF-A0A9W6T9B5-F1
#
_entry.id   AF-A0A9W6T9B5-F1
#
_cell.length_a   1.000
_cell.length_b   1.000
_cell.length_c   1.000
_cell.angle_alpha   90.00
_cell.angle_beta   90.00
_cell.angle_gamma   90.00
#
_symmetry.space_group_name_H-M   'P 1'
#
loop_
_entity.id
_entity.type
_entity.pdbx_description
1 polymer ?
#
loop_
_entity_poly.entity_id
_entity_poly.type
_entity_poly.pdbx_seq_one_letter_code
_entity_poly.pdbx_strand_id
1 'polypeptide(L)'
;MSETLQPIKKPLLKFNAQIVAIAHTTCSLSAFLVALAVGTSLHYHKIVENQYWGYPDEWFPSVSATIGDRYPERSIFQILIALTAGPRFLLLFLNFIRLYKSQSCLPLVSLVSGIIRTITCGGWVYITSTDDHDWHDIFMISYIVLTIPWDYCITTLTPPRSTLRRNRKYTAWLFFFTLIPLIYLYIQHKVHQVAGAYSYYAYCEWSLIFLDVGFDAWSIVDFKDLTLELRSTNNNDEEQIVT
;
A
#
# COMPACT_ATOMS: atom_id res chain seq x y z
N MET A 1 26.64 49.79 8.08
CA MET A 1 27.16 48.48 7.69
C MET A 1 26.00 47.75 7.02
N SER A 2 25.99 47.72 5.69
CA SER A 2 24.88 47.14 4.91
C SER A 2 25.10 45.64 4.81
N GLU A 3 24.31 44.84 5.51
CA GLU A 3 24.25 43.39 5.27
C GLU A 3 23.72 43.14 3.86
N THR A 4 24.63 42.85 2.93
CA THR A 4 24.26 42.30 1.63
C THR A 4 23.73 40.89 1.85
N LEU A 5 22.40 40.76 1.92
CA LEU A 5 21.68 39.48 1.81
C LEU A 5 22.16 38.79 0.52
N GLN A 6 23.00 37.77 0.66
CA GLN A 6 23.40 36.92 -0.47
C GLN A 6 22.14 36.29 -1.06
N PRO A 7 21.94 36.33 -2.39
CA PRO A 7 20.75 35.77 -3.01
C PRO A 7 20.71 34.27 -2.74
N ILE A 8 19.63 33.80 -2.09
CA ILE A 8 19.37 32.38 -1.87
C ILE A 8 19.51 31.67 -3.21
N LYS A 9 20.50 30.77 -3.34
CA LYS A 9 20.73 30.02 -4.58
C LYS A 9 19.45 29.30 -4.99
N LYS A 10 19.10 29.41 -6.28
CA LYS A 10 17.94 28.72 -6.85
C LYS A 10 18.10 27.20 -6.63
N PRO A 11 17.05 26.49 -6.18
CA PRO A 11 17.11 25.04 -6.02
C PRO A 11 17.33 24.37 -7.38
N LEU A 12 18.09 23.27 -7.40
CA LEU A 12 18.33 22.47 -8.61
C LEU A 12 17.06 21.75 -9.06
N LEU A 13 16.28 21.26 -8.11
CA LEU A 13 15.00 20.63 -8.34
C LEU A 13 14.05 21.01 -7.20
N LYS A 14 12.82 21.39 -7.56
CA LYS A 14 11.74 21.68 -6.63
C LYS A 14 10.48 20.99 -7.10
N PHE A 15 9.92 20.12 -6.27
CA PHE A 15 8.67 19.43 -6.59
C PHE A 15 7.84 19.16 -5.33
N ASN A 16 6.54 19.00 -5.53
CA ASN A 16 5.61 18.74 -4.43
C ASN A 16 5.66 17.26 -4.04
N ALA A 17 5.73 16.97 -2.74
CA ALA A 17 5.75 15.62 -2.19
C ALA A 17 4.49 14.81 -2.53
N GLN A 18 3.36 15.46 -2.88
CA GLN A 18 2.14 14.81 -3.37
C GLN A 18 2.39 13.86 -4.54
N ILE A 19 3.35 14.18 -5.43
CA ILE A 19 3.65 13.36 -6.62
C ILE A 19 4.03 11.93 -6.20
N VAL A 20 4.69 11.77 -5.05
CA VAL A 20 5.09 10.46 -4.52
C VAL A 20 3.87 9.64 -4.12
N ALA A 21 2.94 10.25 -3.39
CA ALA A 21 1.72 9.57 -2.95
C ALA A 21 0.80 9.26 -4.14
N ILE A 22 0.69 10.17 -5.11
CA ILE A 22 -0.04 9.93 -6.35
C ILE A 22 0.59 8.76 -7.11
N ALA A 23 1.90 8.77 -7.34
CA ALA A 23 2.61 7.71 -8.04
C ALA A 23 2.42 6.34 -7.36
N HIS A 24 2.54 6.27 -6.04
CA HIS A 24 2.26 5.06 -5.27
C HIS A 24 0.82 4.56 -5.50
N THR A 25 -0.17 5.42 -5.30
CA THR A 25 -1.58 5.04 -5.43
C THR A 25 -1.93 4.64 -6.87
N THR A 26 -1.45 5.37 -7.86
CA THR A 26 -1.73 5.05 -9.28
C THR A 26 -1.06 3.76 -9.71
N CYS A 27 0.21 3.54 -9.37
CA CYS A 27 0.92 2.32 -9.75
C CYS A 27 0.31 1.09 -9.04
N SER A 28 0.01 1.21 -7.75
CA SER A 28 -0.62 0.12 -6.99
C SER A 28 -2.00 -0.24 -7.54
N LEU A 29 -2.91 0.73 -7.71
CA LEU A 29 -4.23 0.47 -8.29
C LEU A 29 -4.13 -0.09 -9.71
N SER A 30 -3.22 0.44 -10.53
CA SER A 30 -3.01 -0.07 -11.89
C SER A 30 -2.54 -1.52 -11.88
N ALA A 31 -1.67 -1.92 -10.95
CA ALA A 31 -1.22 -3.31 -10.83
C ALA A 31 -2.41 -4.25 -10.69
N PHE A 32 -3.28 -4.01 -9.72
CA PHE A 32 -4.43 -4.86 -9.44
C PHE A 32 -5.50 -4.80 -10.55
N LEU A 33 -5.83 -3.60 -11.03
CA LEU A 33 -6.89 -3.44 -12.05
C LEU A 33 -6.48 -3.99 -13.42
N VAL A 34 -5.23 -3.79 -13.83
CA VAL A 34 -4.73 -4.35 -15.10
C VAL A 34 -4.61 -5.86 -15.00
N ALA A 35 -4.14 -6.41 -13.88
CA ALA A 35 -4.11 -7.86 -13.67
C ALA A 35 -5.52 -8.47 -13.76
N LEU A 36 -6.52 -7.84 -13.12
CA LEU A 36 -7.92 -8.27 -13.22
C LEU A 36 -8.44 -8.18 -14.64
N ALA A 37 -8.21 -7.08 -15.35
CA ALA A 37 -8.67 -6.91 -16.72
C ALA A 37 -8.04 -7.94 -17.68
N VAL A 38 -6.74 -8.18 -17.56
CA VAL A 38 -6.02 -9.16 -18.39
C VAL A 38 -6.43 -10.59 -18.03
N GLY A 39 -6.49 -10.93 -16.74
CA GLY A 39 -6.88 -12.25 -16.26
C GLY A 39 -8.32 -12.59 -16.65
N THR A 40 -9.26 -11.65 -16.50
CA THR A 40 -10.66 -11.85 -16.94
C THR A 40 -10.80 -11.90 -18.46
N SER A 41 -9.91 -11.27 -19.22
CA SER A 41 -9.96 -11.34 -20.69
C SER A 41 -9.38 -12.64 -21.25
N LEU A 42 -8.33 -13.19 -20.61
CA LEU A 42 -7.59 -14.34 -21.15
C LEU A 42 -7.93 -15.66 -20.45
N HIS A 43 -8.15 -15.63 -19.14
CA HIS A 43 -8.21 -16.81 -18.29
C HIS A 43 -9.43 -16.84 -17.36
N TYR A 44 -10.53 -16.15 -17.71
CA TYR A 44 -11.72 -16.01 -16.87
C TYR A 44 -12.15 -17.30 -16.15
N HIS A 45 -12.48 -18.34 -16.90
CA HIS A 45 -12.94 -19.62 -16.34
C HIS A 45 -11.92 -20.30 -15.44
N LYS A 46 -10.63 -19.96 -15.56
CA LYS A 46 -9.55 -20.52 -14.76
C LYS A 46 -9.29 -19.75 -13.47
N ILE A 47 -9.46 -18.44 -13.49
CA ILE A 47 -9.24 -17.60 -12.30
C ILE A 47 -10.47 -17.55 -11.38
N VAL A 48 -11.67 -17.91 -11.87
CA VAL A 48 -12.88 -18.04 -11.06
C VAL A 48 -13.08 -19.46 -10.50
N GLU A 49 -12.31 -20.43 -10.97
CA GLU A 49 -12.39 -21.83 -10.53
C GLU A 49 -11.73 -21.99 -9.15
N ASN A 50 -12.44 -22.60 -8.21
CA ASN A 50 -11.90 -23.02 -6.92
C ASN A 50 -11.68 -24.55 -6.90
N GLN A 51 -11.35 -25.12 -5.75
CA GLN A 51 -11.05 -26.57 -5.64
C GLN A 51 -12.25 -27.50 -5.89
N TYR A 52 -13.47 -26.99 -5.79
CA TYR A 52 -14.71 -27.77 -5.82
C TYR A 52 -15.68 -27.31 -6.92
N TRP A 53 -15.71 -26.01 -7.22
CA TRP A 53 -16.67 -25.35 -8.08
C TRP A 53 -15.97 -24.44 -9.10
N GLY A 54 -16.58 -24.30 -10.27
CA GLY A 54 -16.18 -23.36 -11.29
C GLY A 54 -17.38 -22.59 -11.82
N TYR A 55 -17.21 -21.91 -12.95
CA TYR A 55 -18.33 -21.24 -13.62
C TYR A 55 -19.42 -22.26 -14.02
N PRO A 56 -20.72 -21.99 -13.77
CA PRO A 56 -21.33 -20.70 -13.39
C PRO A 56 -21.51 -20.47 -11.89
N ASP A 57 -21.25 -21.47 -11.05
CA ASP A 57 -21.44 -21.37 -9.59
C ASP A 57 -20.47 -20.37 -8.97
N GLU A 58 -19.25 -20.28 -9.51
CA GLU A 58 -18.28 -19.24 -9.21
C GLU A 58 -18.09 -18.31 -10.41
N TRP A 59 -18.20 -16.99 -10.16
CA TRP A 59 -18.24 -15.98 -11.22
C TRP A 59 -17.25 -14.82 -11.00
N PHE A 60 -16.64 -14.68 -9.82
CA PHE A 60 -15.69 -13.61 -9.54
C PHE A 60 -14.39 -14.14 -8.95
N PRO A 61 -13.22 -13.75 -9.50
CA PRO A 61 -11.95 -14.34 -9.13
C PRO A 61 -11.38 -13.74 -7.84
N SER A 62 -10.75 -14.58 -7.02
CA SER A 62 -9.98 -14.12 -5.84
C SER A 62 -8.78 -13.25 -6.27
N VAL A 63 -8.28 -12.45 -5.33
CA VAL A 63 -7.09 -11.62 -5.56
C VAL A 63 -5.90 -12.51 -5.89
N SER A 64 -5.67 -13.57 -5.10
CA SER A 64 -4.53 -14.48 -5.30
C SER A 64 -4.58 -15.22 -6.64
N ALA A 65 -5.77 -15.68 -7.09
CA ALA A 65 -5.91 -16.32 -8.39
C ALA A 65 -5.64 -15.34 -9.54
N THR A 66 -6.09 -14.10 -9.41
CA THR A 66 -5.93 -13.05 -10.42
C THR A 66 -4.48 -12.64 -10.63
N ILE A 67 -3.69 -12.57 -9.56
CA ILE A 67 -2.31 -12.04 -9.63
C ILE A 67 -1.23 -13.12 -9.65
N GLY A 68 -1.56 -14.36 -9.25
CA GLY A 68 -0.57 -15.39 -8.94
C GLY A 68 -0.52 -16.55 -9.93
N ASP A 69 -1.64 -16.91 -10.55
CA ASP A 69 -1.74 -18.23 -11.19
C ASP A 69 -1.11 -18.30 -12.58
N ARG A 70 -1.23 -17.24 -13.39
CA ARG A 70 -1.03 -17.38 -14.85
C ARG A 70 -0.32 -16.20 -15.51
N TYR A 71 0.40 -16.52 -16.57
CA TYR A 71 0.97 -15.57 -17.52
C TYR A 71 -0.10 -15.17 -18.55
N PRO A 72 -0.21 -13.89 -18.98
CA PRO A 72 0.69 -12.76 -18.67
C PRO A 72 0.28 -11.90 -17.47
N GLU A 73 -0.91 -12.06 -16.90
CA GLU A 73 -1.45 -11.21 -15.83
C GLU A 73 -0.53 -11.15 -14.60
N ARG A 74 0.04 -12.28 -14.17
CA ARG A 74 1.03 -12.36 -13.08
C ARG A 74 2.25 -11.48 -13.36
N SER A 75 2.84 -11.58 -14.55
CA SER A 75 4.05 -10.83 -14.90
C SER A 75 3.77 -9.34 -14.98
N ILE A 76 2.62 -8.94 -15.55
CA ILE A 76 2.21 -7.54 -15.62
C ILE A 76 1.99 -6.97 -14.22
N PHE A 77 1.31 -7.73 -13.35
CA PHE A 77 1.12 -7.37 -11.94
C PHE A 77 2.46 -7.13 -11.23
N GLN A 78 3.37 -8.10 -11.31
CA GLN A 78 4.67 -8.04 -10.64
C GLN A 78 5.52 -6.86 -11.12
N ILE A 79 5.53 -6.56 -12.43
CA ILE A 79 6.24 -5.39 -12.97
C ILE A 79 5.65 -4.09 -12.41
N LEU A 80 4.33 -3.95 -12.37
CA LEU A 80 3.68 -2.75 -11.83
C LEU A 80 3.90 -2.60 -10.31
N ILE A 81 3.95 -3.70 -9.56
CA ILE A 81 4.33 -3.67 -8.14
C ILE A 81 5.82 -3.31 -7.96
N ALA A 82 6.71 -3.81 -8.81
CA ALA A 82 8.12 -3.39 -8.80
C ALA A 82 8.26 -1.88 -8.98
N LEU A 83 7.50 -1.29 -9.92
CA LEU A 83 7.46 0.15 -10.12
C LEU A 83 6.86 0.90 -8.93
N THR A 84 5.93 0.28 -8.21
CA THR A 84 5.30 0.84 -6.99
C THR A 84 6.28 0.89 -5.82
N ALA A 85 7.30 0.02 -5.77
CA ALA A 85 8.24 -0.07 -4.65
C ALA A 85 9.01 1.24 -4.40
N GLY A 86 9.46 1.93 -5.44
CA GLY A 86 10.16 3.21 -5.30
C GLY A 86 9.31 4.29 -4.61
N PRO A 87 8.15 4.65 -5.19
CA PRO A 87 7.18 5.55 -4.55
C PRO A 87 6.75 5.11 -3.15
N ARG A 88 6.63 3.79 -2.91
CA ARG A 88 6.28 3.23 -1.60
C ARG A 88 7.30 3.59 -0.53
N PHE A 89 8.57 3.28 -0.73
CA PHE A 89 9.61 3.60 0.27
C PHE A 89 9.73 5.11 0.49
N LEU A 90 9.62 5.91 -0.56
CA LEU A 90 9.63 7.36 -0.44
C LEU A 90 8.40 7.90 0.32
N LEU A 91 7.22 7.30 0.13
CA LEU A 91 6.02 7.62 0.91
C LEU A 91 6.21 7.32 2.40
N LEU A 92 6.83 6.20 2.76
CA LEU A 92 7.14 5.87 4.16
C LEU A 92 8.07 6.92 4.78
N PHE A 93 9.13 7.29 4.06
CA PHE A 93 10.11 8.27 4.50
C PHE A 93 9.48 9.67 4.67
N LEU A 94 8.65 10.11 3.72
CA LEU A 94 7.97 11.40 3.80
C LEU A 94 6.93 11.43 4.92
N ASN A 95 6.20 10.34 5.15
CA ASN A 95 5.32 10.24 6.31
C ASN A 95 6.11 10.31 7.62
N PHE A 96 7.28 9.66 7.70
CA PHE A 96 8.16 9.75 8.87
C PHE A 96 8.60 11.19 9.14
N ILE A 97 9.08 11.93 8.13
CA ILE A 97 9.47 13.34 8.27
C ILE A 97 8.28 14.19 8.70
N ARG A 98 7.14 14.06 8.00
CA ARG A 98 5.93 14.86 8.26
C ARG A 98 5.39 14.67 9.67
N LEU A 99 5.46 13.44 10.18
CA LEU A 99 4.88 13.05 11.47
C LEU A 99 5.92 13.00 12.59
N TYR A 100 7.17 13.40 12.31
CA TYR A 100 8.26 13.35 13.27
C TYR A 100 7.96 14.20 14.51
N LYS A 101 8.16 13.60 15.69
CA LYS A 101 8.02 14.26 16.99
C LYS A 101 9.15 13.77 17.89
N SER A 102 10.04 14.67 18.31
CA SER A 102 11.23 14.34 19.10
C SER A 102 10.92 13.61 20.42
N GLN A 103 9.72 13.79 20.98
CA GLN A 103 9.32 13.21 22.28
C GLN A 103 8.47 11.93 22.13
N SER A 104 8.38 11.33 20.93
CA SER A 104 7.54 10.15 20.68
C SER A 104 8.27 9.10 19.84
N CYS A 105 8.12 7.83 20.22
CA CYS A 105 8.60 6.69 19.44
C CYS A 105 7.66 6.31 18.28
N LEU A 106 6.42 6.81 18.26
CA LEU A 106 5.41 6.43 17.27
C LEU A 106 5.84 6.66 15.80
N PRO A 107 6.54 7.76 15.44
CA PRO A 107 7.01 7.95 14.07
C PRO A 107 8.00 6.86 13.66
N LEU A 108 8.92 6.49 14.56
CA LEU A 108 9.88 5.41 14.31
C LEU A 108 9.18 4.05 14.19
N VAL A 109 8.20 3.76 15.06
CA VAL A 109 7.38 2.54 14.96
C VAL A 109 6.65 2.50 13.62
N SER A 110 6.08 3.62 13.16
CA SER A 110 5.44 3.69 11.85
C SER A 110 6.43 3.42 10.71
N LEU A 111 7.64 3.97 10.76
CA LEU A 111 8.64 3.75 9.73
C LEU A 111 9.09 2.29 9.68
N VAL A 112 9.43 1.70 10.83
CA VAL A 112 9.89 0.30 10.91
C VAL A 112 8.77 -0.65 10.49
N SER A 113 7.56 -0.50 11.05
CA SER A 113 6.42 -1.32 10.65
C SER A 113 6.10 -1.17 9.17
N GLY A 114 6.14 0.04 8.62
CA GLY A 114 5.92 0.31 7.20
C GLY A 114 6.97 -0.34 6.28
N ILE A 115 8.25 -0.35 6.69
CA ILE A 115 9.33 -1.00 5.93
C ILE A 115 9.12 -2.52 5.93
N ILE A 116 8.93 -3.12 7.11
CA ILE A 116 8.71 -4.57 7.21
C ILE A 116 7.43 -4.95 6.43
N ARG A 117 6.36 -4.16 6.56
CA ARG A 117 5.11 -4.32 5.79
C ARG A 117 5.35 -4.27 4.29
N THR A 118 6.23 -3.39 3.81
CA THR A 118 6.55 -3.31 2.38
C THR A 118 7.35 -4.52 1.91
N ILE A 119 8.26 -5.04 2.73
CA ILE A 119 9.01 -6.26 2.42
C ILE A 119 8.08 -7.48 2.39
N THR A 120 7.21 -7.62 3.39
CA THR A 120 6.23 -8.73 3.42
C THR A 120 5.23 -8.63 2.27
N CYS A 121 4.89 -7.41 1.82
CA CYS A 121 4.12 -7.18 0.60
C CYS A 121 4.79 -7.81 -0.63
N GLY A 122 6.08 -7.52 -0.82
CA GLY A 122 6.87 -8.17 -1.86
C GLY A 122 6.87 -9.70 -1.70
N GLY A 123 6.97 -10.20 -0.46
CA GLY A 123 6.89 -11.62 -0.16
C GLY A 123 5.68 -12.32 -0.77
N TRP A 124 4.46 -11.90 -0.44
CA TRP A 124 3.24 -12.55 -0.94
C TRP A 124 2.91 -12.24 -2.40
N VAL A 125 3.46 -11.14 -2.96
CA VAL A 125 3.30 -10.79 -4.39
C VAL A 125 4.21 -11.63 -5.30
N TYR A 126 5.45 -11.88 -4.87
CA TYR A 126 6.43 -12.60 -5.70
C TYR A 126 6.44 -14.11 -5.43
N ILE A 127 6.17 -14.53 -4.19
CA ILE A 127 5.90 -15.92 -3.83
C ILE A 127 4.40 -16.10 -3.89
N THR A 128 3.91 -16.55 -5.04
CA THR A 128 2.48 -16.66 -5.30
C THR A 128 1.90 -17.88 -4.59
N SER A 129 0.58 -17.89 -4.35
CA SER A 129 -0.11 -19.02 -3.72
C SER A 129 0.03 -20.32 -4.52
N THR A 130 0.30 -20.21 -5.82
CA THR A 130 0.54 -21.32 -6.75
C THR A 130 1.96 -21.88 -6.63
N ASP A 131 2.95 -21.04 -6.27
CA ASP A 131 4.34 -21.48 -6.14
C ASP A 131 4.61 -22.13 -4.78
N ASP A 132 4.22 -21.45 -3.69
CA ASP A 132 4.38 -21.95 -2.32
C ASP A 132 3.31 -21.31 -1.42
N HIS A 133 2.30 -22.11 -1.09
CA HIS A 133 1.14 -21.66 -0.33
C HIS A 133 1.49 -21.25 1.11
N ASP A 134 2.39 -21.98 1.76
CA ASP A 134 2.72 -21.77 3.17
C ASP A 134 3.49 -20.45 3.34
N TRP A 135 4.51 -20.21 2.51
CA TRP A 135 5.25 -18.95 2.55
C TRP A 135 4.38 -17.77 2.12
N HIS A 136 3.54 -17.94 1.10
CA HIS A 136 2.58 -16.91 0.67
C HIS A 136 1.70 -16.44 1.83
N ASP A 137 1.08 -17.38 2.55
CA ASP A 137 0.20 -17.08 3.68
C ASP A 137 0.94 -16.43 4.85
N ILE A 138 2.16 -16.88 5.18
CA ILE A 138 2.99 -16.27 6.22
C ILE A 138 3.25 -14.79 5.88
N PHE A 139 3.61 -14.47 4.64
CA PHE A 139 3.87 -13.10 4.22
C PHE A 139 2.60 -12.24 4.19
N MET A 140 1.48 -12.80 3.75
CA MET A 140 0.18 -12.12 3.74
C MET A 140 -0.32 -11.82 5.16
N ILE A 141 -0.31 -12.80 6.06
CA ILE A 141 -0.72 -12.60 7.47
C ILE A 141 0.21 -11.60 8.15
N SER A 142 1.53 -11.71 7.92
CA SER A 142 2.50 -10.74 8.44
C SER A 142 2.20 -9.32 7.95
N TYR A 143 1.84 -9.15 6.66
CA TYR A 143 1.40 -7.86 6.12
C TYR A 143 0.18 -7.29 6.84
N ILE A 144 -0.86 -8.11 7.05
CA ILE A 144 -2.09 -7.70 7.73
C ILE A 144 -1.81 -7.32 9.18
N VAL A 145 -1.03 -8.12 9.91
CA VAL A 145 -0.65 -7.84 11.30
C VAL A 145 0.16 -6.55 11.40
N LEU A 146 1.12 -6.33 10.49
CA LEU A 146 1.94 -5.10 10.44
C LEU A 146 1.13 -3.86 10.00
N THR A 147 -0.04 -4.05 9.39
CA THR A 147 -0.96 -2.95 9.09
C THR A 147 -1.54 -2.33 10.36
N ILE A 148 -1.69 -3.09 11.45
CA ILE A 148 -2.17 -2.58 12.75
C ILE A 148 -1.27 -1.45 13.29
N PRO A 149 0.04 -1.67 13.55
CA PRO A 149 0.91 -0.61 14.05
C PRO A 149 1.07 0.53 13.04
N TRP A 150 1.09 0.25 11.72
CA TRP A 150 1.14 1.28 10.68
C TRP A 150 -0.06 2.23 10.77
N ASP A 151 -1.28 1.70 10.64
CA ASP A 151 -2.51 2.49 10.62
C ASP A 151 -2.71 3.24 11.93
N TYR A 152 -2.44 2.57 13.06
CA TYR A 152 -2.56 3.15 14.38
C TYR A 152 -1.61 4.35 14.56
N CYS A 153 -0.34 4.18 14.20
CA CYS A 153 0.66 5.25 14.36
C CYS A 153 0.37 6.43 13.43
N ILE A 154 0.12 6.17 12.14
CA ILE A 154 -0.17 7.23 11.16
C ILE A 154 -1.44 8.00 11.57
N THR A 155 -2.51 7.30 11.95
CA THR A 155 -3.78 7.94 12.37
C THR A 155 -3.61 8.74 13.66
N THR A 156 -2.83 8.25 14.62
CA THR A 156 -2.64 8.93 15.92
C THR A 156 -1.74 10.15 15.81
N LEU A 157 -0.70 10.08 14.98
CA LEU A 157 0.23 11.18 14.73
C LEU A 157 -0.40 12.31 13.90
N THR A 158 -1.39 11.98 13.06
CA THR A 158 -2.17 12.97 12.30
C THR A 158 -2.82 14.00 13.24
N PRO A 159 -2.80 15.31 12.91
CA PRO A 159 -3.36 16.36 13.77
C PRO A 159 -4.78 16.04 14.28
N PRO A 160 -5.03 16.21 15.59
CA PRO A 160 -6.35 15.93 16.17
C PRO A 160 -7.42 16.84 15.55
N ARG A 161 -8.66 16.33 15.47
CA ARG A 161 -9.82 17.03 14.90
C ARG A 161 -9.70 17.42 13.42
N SER A 162 -8.74 16.87 12.69
CA SER A 162 -8.67 17.01 11.22
C SER A 162 -9.63 16.04 10.53
N THR A 163 -10.17 16.46 9.37
CA THR A 163 -10.93 15.59 8.48
C THR A 163 -10.09 14.41 7.99
N LEU A 164 -8.79 14.64 7.78
CA LEU A 164 -7.80 13.62 7.40
C LEU A 164 -7.71 12.49 8.43
N ARG A 165 -7.56 12.82 9.72
CA ARG A 165 -7.50 11.81 10.80
C ARG A 165 -8.78 10.98 10.86
N ARG A 166 -9.94 11.63 10.68
CA ARG A 166 -11.23 10.96 10.66
C ARG A 166 -11.32 9.96 9.50
N ASN A 167 -10.90 10.37 8.30
CA ASN A 167 -10.95 9.52 7.12
C ASN A 167 -9.96 8.33 7.21
N ARG A 168 -8.73 8.56 7.70
CA ARG A 168 -7.77 7.50 8.02
C ARG A 168 -8.35 6.50 9.01
N LYS A 169 -8.95 6.99 10.11
CA LYS A 169 -9.63 6.15 11.11
C LYS A 169 -10.75 5.29 10.50
N TYR A 170 -11.62 5.89 9.68
CA TYR A 170 -12.72 5.15 9.04
C TYR A 170 -12.20 4.10 8.05
N THR A 171 -11.18 4.43 7.26
CA THR A 171 -10.59 3.51 6.28
C THR A 171 -9.94 2.32 6.99
N ALA A 172 -9.13 2.57 8.02
CA ALA A 172 -8.53 1.52 8.85
C ALA A 172 -9.60 0.65 9.55
N TRP A 173 -10.62 1.30 10.15
CA TRP A 173 -11.70 0.56 10.80
C TRP A 173 -12.46 -0.33 9.81
N LEU A 174 -12.76 0.17 8.61
CA LEU A 174 -13.44 -0.59 7.57
C LEU A 174 -12.56 -1.75 7.06
N PHE A 175 -11.24 -1.56 6.94
CA PHE A 175 -10.29 -2.63 6.60
C PHE A 175 -10.39 -3.79 7.61
N PHE A 176 -10.19 -3.51 8.90
CA PHE A 176 -10.25 -4.56 9.92
C PHE A 176 -11.65 -5.14 10.12
N PHE A 177 -12.70 -4.34 9.93
CA PHE A 177 -14.07 -4.84 9.97
C PHE A 177 -14.35 -5.82 8.83
N THR A 178 -13.82 -5.57 7.62
CA THR A 178 -13.97 -6.43 6.44
C THR A 178 -13.31 -7.81 6.63
N LEU A 179 -12.34 -7.95 7.53
CA LEU A 179 -11.78 -9.26 7.88
C LEU A 179 -12.81 -10.21 8.51
N ILE A 180 -13.83 -9.69 9.19
CA ILE A 180 -14.87 -10.51 9.83
C ILE A 180 -15.69 -11.29 8.79
N PRO A 181 -16.36 -10.64 7.80
CA PRO A 181 -17.06 -11.36 6.75
C PRO A 181 -16.09 -12.17 5.87
N LEU A 182 -14.85 -11.70 5.66
CA LEU A 182 -13.83 -12.46 4.93
C LEU A 182 -13.60 -13.84 5.56
N ILE A 183 -13.33 -13.91 6.87
CA ILE A 183 -13.08 -15.18 7.57
C ILE A 183 -14.31 -16.07 7.56
N TYR A 184 -15.50 -15.50 7.76
CA TYR A 184 -16.74 -16.26 7.69
C TYR A 184 -16.93 -16.91 6.31
N LEU A 185 -16.79 -16.13 5.23
CA LEU A 185 -16.90 -16.62 3.87
C LEU A 185 -15.78 -17.62 3.53
N TYR A 186 -14.57 -17.42 4.08
CA TYR A 186 -13.46 -18.35 3.96
C TYR A 186 -13.84 -19.77 4.43
N ILE A 187 -14.45 -19.84 5.62
CA ILE A 187 -14.92 -21.10 6.20
C ILE A 187 -16.05 -21.70 5.35
N GLN A 188 -16.97 -20.87 4.84
CA GLN A 188 -18.06 -21.36 3.98
C GLN A 188 -17.54 -22.00 2.69
N HIS A 189 -16.54 -21.41 2.04
CA HIS A 189 -16.03 -21.96 0.77
C HIS A 189 -15.01 -23.09 0.97
N LYS A 190 -14.15 -23.06 2.00
CA LYS A 190 -13.15 -24.12 2.24
C LYS A 190 -13.68 -25.32 3.01
N VAL A 191 -14.47 -25.09 4.06
CA VAL A 191 -14.89 -26.15 4.99
C VAL A 191 -16.28 -26.66 4.62
N HIS A 192 -17.23 -25.74 4.41
CA HIS A 192 -18.61 -26.10 4.08
C HIS A 192 -18.87 -26.28 2.59
N GLN A 193 -17.90 -25.94 1.73
CA GLN A 193 -17.94 -26.16 0.28
C GLN A 193 -19.19 -25.58 -0.39
N VAL A 194 -19.69 -24.45 0.11
CA VAL A 194 -20.90 -23.80 -0.40
C VAL A 194 -20.60 -23.16 -1.76
N ALA A 195 -21.37 -23.53 -2.79
CA ALA A 195 -21.28 -22.95 -4.13
C ALA A 195 -21.50 -21.42 -4.10
N GLY A 196 -20.64 -20.66 -4.79
CA GLY A 196 -20.68 -19.20 -4.86
C GLY A 196 -20.06 -18.48 -3.67
N ALA A 197 -19.75 -19.18 -2.57
CA ALA A 197 -19.14 -18.57 -1.39
C ALA A 197 -17.73 -18.03 -1.69
N TYR A 198 -17.01 -18.64 -2.63
CA TYR A 198 -15.68 -18.16 -3.04
C TYR A 198 -15.76 -16.82 -3.80
N SER A 199 -16.76 -16.63 -4.66
CA SER A 199 -16.97 -15.35 -5.35
C SER A 199 -17.35 -14.22 -4.39
N TYR A 200 -18.17 -14.50 -3.38
CA TYR A 200 -18.45 -13.53 -2.31
C TYR A 200 -17.22 -13.24 -1.46
N TYR A 201 -16.43 -14.27 -1.12
CA TYR A 201 -15.16 -14.12 -0.42
C TYR A 201 -14.20 -13.20 -1.21
N ALA A 202 -14.10 -13.40 -2.52
CA ALA A 202 -13.27 -12.58 -3.40
C ALA A 202 -13.64 -11.09 -3.32
N TYR A 203 -14.93 -10.73 -3.25
CA TYR A 203 -15.31 -9.32 -3.08
C TYR A 203 -14.74 -8.69 -1.79
N CYS A 204 -14.66 -9.46 -0.70
CA CYS A 204 -14.04 -9.00 0.53
C CYS A 204 -12.51 -8.84 0.38
N GLU A 205 -11.83 -9.76 -0.29
CA GLU A 205 -10.39 -9.64 -0.58
C GLU A 205 -10.09 -8.37 -1.40
N TRP A 206 -10.80 -8.19 -2.51
CA TRP A 206 -10.64 -7.00 -3.36
C TRP A 206 -10.94 -5.72 -2.59
N SER A 207 -11.95 -5.72 -1.72
CA SER A 207 -12.25 -4.59 -0.83
C SER A 207 -11.08 -4.27 0.10
N LEU A 208 -10.41 -5.27 0.68
CA LEU A 208 -9.24 -5.06 1.54
C LEU A 208 -8.09 -4.39 0.77
N ILE A 209 -7.84 -4.80 -0.48
CA ILE A 209 -6.83 -4.16 -1.33
C ILE A 209 -7.16 -2.68 -1.55
N PHE A 210 -8.41 -2.36 -1.93
CA PHE A 210 -8.81 -0.96 -2.16
C PHE A 210 -8.74 -0.12 -0.88
N LEU A 211 -9.07 -0.70 0.27
CA LEU A 211 -9.01 -0.03 1.57
C LEU A 211 -7.57 0.23 2.01
N ASP A 212 -6.66 -0.72 1.81
CA ASP A 212 -5.25 -0.55 2.16
C ASP A 212 -4.58 0.52 1.27
N VAL A 213 -4.77 0.44 -0.05
CA VAL A 213 -4.27 1.47 -0.97
C VAL A 213 -4.94 2.82 -0.71
N GLY A 214 -6.23 2.80 -0.37
CA GLY A 214 -7.01 3.99 0.01
C GLY A 214 -6.51 4.64 1.30
N PHE A 215 -6.06 3.85 2.28
CA PHE A 215 -5.50 4.37 3.52
C PHE A 215 -4.23 5.21 3.23
N ASP A 216 -3.33 4.66 2.40
CA ASP A 216 -2.10 5.35 2.02
C ASP A 216 -2.35 6.53 1.07
N ALA A 217 -3.41 6.47 0.24
CA ALA A 217 -3.82 7.57 -0.63
C ALA A 217 -4.18 8.85 0.14
N TRP A 218 -4.58 8.76 1.42
CA TRP A 218 -4.78 9.94 2.26
C TRP A 218 -3.52 10.80 2.41
N SER A 219 -2.32 10.23 2.23
CA SER A 219 -1.08 11.01 2.19
C SER A 219 -1.01 11.98 1.00
N ILE A 220 -1.80 11.81 -0.06
CA ILE A 220 -1.93 12.83 -1.13
C ILE A 220 -2.47 14.14 -0.55
N VAL A 221 -3.44 14.08 0.36
CA VAL A 221 -3.97 15.29 1.01
C VAL A 221 -2.98 15.84 2.03
N ASP A 222 -2.33 14.94 2.78
CA ASP A 222 -1.36 15.30 3.83
C ASP A 222 -0.09 15.98 3.29
N PHE A 223 0.34 15.62 2.08
CA PHE A 223 1.57 16.14 1.46
C PHE A 223 1.35 17.42 0.65
N LYS A 224 0.13 17.97 0.60
CA LYS A 224 -0.20 19.13 -0.25
C LYS A 224 0.66 20.36 0.04
N ASP A 225 0.99 20.57 1.30
CA ASP A 225 1.81 21.67 1.80
C ASP A 225 3.31 21.29 1.95
N LEU A 226 3.72 20.09 1.53
CA LEU A 226 5.10 19.62 1.62
C LEU A 226 5.81 19.74 0.26
N THR A 227 6.90 20.52 0.24
CA THR A 227 7.73 20.70 -0.97
C THR A 227 9.15 20.23 -0.71
N LEU A 228 9.69 19.45 -1.64
CA LEU A 228 11.06 18.97 -1.61
C LEU A 228 11.92 19.85 -2.49
N GLU A 229 13.01 20.36 -1.93
CA GLU A 229 14.01 21.18 -2.63
C GLU A 229 15.38 20.54 -2.53
N LEU A 230 16.02 20.26 -3.67
CA LEU A 230 17.39 19.78 -3.75
C LEU A 230 18.32 20.96 -4.05
N ARG A 231 19.38 21.12 -3.26
CA ARG A 231 20.38 22.18 -3.38
C ARG A 231 21.78 21.58 -3.43
N SER A 232 22.68 22.23 -4.17
CA SER A 232 24.09 21.84 -4.22
C SER A 232 24.82 22.40 -3.01
N THR A 233 25.48 21.51 -2.26
CA THR A 233 26.47 21.82 -1.25
C THR A 233 27.75 22.30 -1.95
N ASN A 234 27.92 23.60 -2.11
CA ASN A 234 29.27 24.14 -2.36
C ASN A 234 29.85 24.53 -0.99
N ASN A 235 31.15 24.30 -0.79
CA ASN A 235 31.96 24.42 0.44
C ASN A 235 31.80 25.68 1.36
N ASN A 236 30.89 26.60 1.07
CA ASN A 236 30.67 27.81 1.89
C ASN A 236 29.49 27.67 2.87
N ASP A 237 28.70 26.60 2.81
CA ASP A 237 27.59 26.38 3.75
C ASP A 237 28.08 25.77 5.10
N GLU A 238 29.31 25.23 5.15
CA GLU A 238 29.90 24.69 6.40
C GLU A 238 30.34 25.80 7.38
N GLU A 239 30.59 27.03 6.91
CA GLU A 239 30.98 28.15 7.78
C GLU A 239 29.79 28.78 8.53
N GLN A 240 28.54 28.50 8.15
CA GLN A 240 27.35 29.09 8.81
C GLN A 240 26.74 28.23 9.92
N ILE A 241 27.26 27.01 10.17
CA ILE A 241 26.73 26.12 11.21
C ILE A 241 27.65 26.13 12.46
N VAL A 242 28.81 26.76 12.40
CA VAL A 242 29.73 26.92 13.54
C VAL A 242 30.06 28.39 13.76
N THR A 243 29.11 29.16 14.31
CA THR A 243 29.41 30.32 15.17
C THR A 243 28.21 30.68 16.03
#